data_AF-A0A532DRK4-F1
#
_entry.id   AF-A0A532DRK4-F1
#
_cell.length_a   1.000
_cell.length_b   1.000
_cell.length_c   1.000
_cell.angle_alpha   90.00
_cell.angle_beta   90.00
_cell.angle_gamma   90.00
#
_symmetry.space_group_name_H-M   'P 1'
#
loop_
_entity.id
_entity.type
_entity.pdbx_description
1 polymer ?
#
loop_
_entity_poly.entity_id
_entity_poly.type
_entity_poly.pdbx_seq_one_letter_code
_entity_poly.pdbx_strand_id
1 'polypeptide(L)'
;MQTLDIHRPEMPNLQFVLFVTALCTSRLTAINIPYVLRATIFNRCWTLIHESPPPGRPEERVLDLSPWTELTVEAMAETIRVALMEAGIQILAWEHAPSEPTRTSTPEAQPLIERLAQLYPQPPKETDSGQAADAVPC
;
A
#
# COMPACT_ATOMS: atom_id res chain seq x y z
N MET A 1 -6.49 9.24 -4.48
CA MET A 1 -5.26 9.69 -3.82
C MET A 1 -5.35 9.54 -2.33
N GLN A 2 -4.42 8.79 -1.74
CA GLN A 2 -4.26 8.66 -0.29
C GLN A 2 -2.97 9.37 0.14
N THR A 3 -3.00 10.02 1.30
CA THR A 3 -1.87 10.80 1.82
C THR A 3 -1.60 10.50 3.29
N LEU A 4 -0.33 10.67 3.71
CA LEU A 4 0.10 10.54 5.10
C LEU A 4 1.15 11.61 5.43
N ASP A 5 0.93 12.39 6.48
CA ASP A 5 1.94 13.30 7.05
C ASP A 5 2.91 12.48 7.91
N ILE A 6 4.21 12.53 7.59
CA ILE A 6 5.23 11.70 8.28
C ILE A 6 5.54 12.15 9.71
N HIS A 7 5.23 13.42 10.03
CA HIS A 7 5.42 14.00 11.36
C HIS A 7 4.19 13.81 12.24
N ARG A 8 3.00 13.80 11.63
CA ARG A 8 1.73 13.59 12.32
C ARG A 8 0.92 12.50 11.64
N PRO A 9 1.38 11.24 11.72
CA PRO A 9 0.72 10.15 11.02
C PRO A 9 -0.57 9.68 11.71
N GLU A 10 -0.91 10.22 12.89
CA GLU A 10 -2.10 9.85 13.69
C GLU A 10 -2.20 8.33 13.94
N MET A 11 -1.05 7.63 14.01
CA MET A 11 -0.95 6.20 14.26
C MET A 11 0.29 5.86 15.09
N PRO A 12 0.30 4.71 15.79
CA PRO A 12 1.47 4.25 16.55
C PRO A 12 2.68 3.99 15.65
N ASN A 13 3.89 4.13 16.21
CA ASN A 13 5.15 3.90 15.48
C ASN A 13 5.21 2.51 14.82
N LEU A 14 4.71 1.46 15.47
CA LEU A 14 4.65 0.12 14.89
C LEU A 14 3.85 0.11 13.59
N GLN A 15 2.65 0.69 13.61
CA GLN A 15 1.78 0.76 12.44
C GLN A 15 2.42 1.62 11.34
N PHE A 16 3.02 2.76 11.72
CA PHE A 16 3.74 3.63 10.80
C PHE A 16 4.89 2.90 10.08
N VAL A 17 5.76 2.20 10.82
CA VAL A 17 6.90 1.46 10.26
C VAL A 17 6.40 0.37 9.31
N LEU A 18 5.46 -0.46 9.75
CA LEU A 18 4.92 -1.54 8.92
C LEU A 18 4.26 -0.98 7.64
N PHE A 19 3.53 0.12 7.76
CA PHE A 19 2.84 0.73 6.64
C PHE A 19 3.82 1.28 5.60
N VAL A 20 4.77 2.12 6.03
CA VAL A 20 5.74 2.74 5.10
C VAL A 20 6.68 1.70 4.50
N THR A 21 7.09 0.69 5.27
CA THR A 21 7.97 -0.38 4.74
C THR A 21 7.21 -1.27 3.75
N ALA A 22 5.92 -1.56 3.97
CA ALA A 22 5.07 -2.23 3.00
C ALA A 22 4.90 -1.40 1.71
N LEU A 23 4.72 -0.08 1.81
CA LEU A 23 4.71 0.79 0.63
C LEU A 23 6.04 0.74 -0.14
N CYS A 24 7.17 0.68 0.58
CA CYS A 24 8.49 0.59 -0.02
C CYS A 24 8.73 -0.73 -0.77
N THR A 25 8.15 -1.83 -0.31
CA THR A 25 8.26 -3.15 -0.96
C THR A 25 7.12 -3.45 -1.93
N SER A 26 6.09 -2.61 -1.94
CA SER A 26 4.97 -2.71 -2.87
C SER A 26 5.39 -2.50 -4.33
N ARG A 27 4.60 -3.06 -5.23
CA ARG A 27 4.72 -2.83 -6.69
C ARG A 27 3.96 -1.58 -7.16
N LEU A 28 3.57 -0.70 -6.23
CA LEU A 28 2.89 0.55 -6.60
C LEU A 28 3.81 1.41 -7.45
N THR A 29 3.29 1.86 -8.59
CA THR A 29 3.95 2.76 -9.53
C THR A 29 3.60 4.21 -9.23
N ALA A 30 2.36 4.47 -8.77
CA ALA A 30 1.87 5.77 -8.35
C ALA A 30 2.13 5.99 -6.86
N ILE A 31 3.39 6.24 -6.50
CA ILE A 31 3.83 6.63 -5.16
C ILE A 31 4.94 7.67 -5.28
N ASN A 32 4.92 8.70 -4.42
CA ASN A 32 5.92 9.77 -4.44
C ASN A 32 7.26 9.41 -3.76
N ILE A 33 7.53 8.12 -3.55
CA ILE A 33 8.82 7.61 -3.04
C ILE A 33 9.58 6.95 -4.21
N PRO A 34 10.71 7.52 -4.67
CA PRO A 34 11.53 6.91 -5.72
C PRO A 34 11.98 5.50 -5.37
N TYR A 35 12.10 4.61 -6.37
CA TYR A 35 12.50 3.21 -6.16
C TYR A 35 13.79 3.04 -5.34
N VAL A 36 14.81 3.85 -5.65
CA VAL A 36 16.10 3.83 -4.93
C VAL A 36 15.93 4.19 -3.46
N LEU A 37 15.07 5.17 -3.16
CA LEU A 37 14.78 5.57 -1.78
C LEU A 37 13.98 4.49 -1.05
N ARG A 38 12.98 3.88 -1.70
CA ARG A 38 12.23 2.74 -1.14
C ARG A 38 13.16 1.60 -0.72
N ALA A 39 14.10 1.23 -1.59
CA ALA A 39 15.10 0.21 -1.28
C ALA A 39 16.01 0.63 -0.13
N THR A 40 16.43 1.90 -0.10
CA THR A 40 17.30 2.45 0.95
C THR A 40 16.61 2.41 2.32
N ILE A 41 15.35 2.86 2.40
CA ILE A 41 14.55 2.83 3.63
C ILE A 41 14.44 1.39 4.13
N PHE A 42 14.02 0.45 3.27
CA PHE A 42 13.89 -0.95 3.65
C PHE A 42 15.23 -1.52 4.16
N ASN A 43 16.32 -1.29 3.44
CA ASN A 43 17.63 -1.82 3.80
C ASN A 43 18.12 -1.26 5.14
N ARG A 44 17.95 0.05 5.40
CA ARG A 44 18.31 0.67 6.69
C ARG A 44 17.50 0.07 7.84
N CYS A 45 16.19 -0.10 7.66
CA CYS A 45 15.33 -0.77 8.63
C CYS A 45 15.75 -2.22 8.85
N TRP A 46 16.04 -2.97 7.78
CA TRP A 46 16.48 -4.36 7.85
C TRP A 46 17.73 -4.54 8.72
N THR A 47 18.73 -3.67 8.54
CA THR A 47 20.00 -3.75 9.30
C THR A 47 19.86 -3.44 10.79
N LEU A 48 18.75 -2.84 11.23
CA LEU A 48 18.49 -2.61 12.66
C LEU A 48 18.11 -3.89 13.41
N ILE A 49 17.62 -4.90 12.68
CA ILE A 49 17.05 -6.12 13.27
C ILE A 49 17.63 -7.42 12.69
N HIS A 50 18.48 -7.34 11.68
CA HIS A 50 19.16 -8.49 11.07
C HIS A 50 20.64 -8.21 10.84
N GLU A 51 21.48 -9.23 11.05
CA GLU A 51 22.90 -9.19 10.71
C GLU A 51 23.19 -9.58 9.25
N SER A 52 22.23 -10.23 8.59
CA SER A 52 22.33 -10.64 7.19
C SER A 52 21.89 -9.54 6.23
N PRO A 53 22.33 -9.58 4.94
CA PRO A 53 21.81 -8.65 3.94
C PRO A 53 20.30 -8.88 3.69
N PRO A 54 19.57 -7.83 3.27
CA PRO A 54 18.15 -7.94 2.96
C PRO A 54 17.90 -8.89 1.78
N PRO A 55 16.74 -9.57 1.72
CA PRO A 55 16.41 -10.48 0.64
C PRO A 55 16.48 -9.81 -0.74
N GLY A 56 16.99 -10.56 -1.71
CA GLY A 56 17.08 -10.10 -3.10
C GLY A 56 15.72 -10.06 -3.79
N ARG A 57 14.82 -10.98 -3.43
CA ARG A 57 13.46 -11.03 -3.98
C ARG A 57 12.54 -10.06 -3.23
N PRO A 58 11.81 -9.18 -3.94
CA PRO A 58 10.88 -8.25 -3.30
C PRO A 58 9.81 -8.91 -2.43
N GLU A 59 9.37 -10.11 -2.79
CA GLU A 59 8.31 -10.85 -2.09
C GLU A 59 8.77 -11.37 -0.72
N GLU A 60 10.08 -11.54 -0.54
CA GLU A 60 10.70 -12.00 0.70
C GLU A 60 11.05 -10.83 1.63
N ARG A 61 10.91 -9.58 1.15
CA ARG A 61 11.22 -8.35 1.91
C ARG A 61 10.09 -8.02 2.89
N VAL A 62 10.02 -8.81 3.96
CA VAL A 62 9.07 -8.65 5.06
C VAL A 62 9.84 -8.36 6.35
N LEU A 63 9.39 -7.37 7.12
CA LEU A 63 9.93 -7.09 8.45
C LEU A 63 9.02 -7.72 9.50
N ASP A 64 9.54 -8.69 10.25
CA ASP A 64 8.86 -9.19 11.44
C ASP A 64 9.29 -8.34 12.65
N LEU A 65 8.36 -7.51 13.11
CA LEU A 65 8.57 -6.61 14.25
C LEU A 65 8.08 -7.20 15.58
N SER A 66 7.45 -8.37 15.56
CA SER A 66 6.88 -9.03 16.74
C SER A 66 7.87 -9.27 17.89
N PRO A 67 9.14 -9.66 17.64
CA PRO A 67 10.08 -9.92 18.72
C PRO A 67 10.82 -8.68 19.22
N TRP A 68 10.58 -7.50 18.65
CA TRP A 68 11.40 -6.30 18.88
C TRP A 68 10.76 -5.32 19.87
N THR A 69 11.62 -4.55 20.53
CA THR A 69 11.21 -3.59 21.56
C THR A 69 10.61 -2.32 20.95
N GLU A 70 9.84 -1.57 21.75
CA GLU A 70 9.35 -0.25 21.37
C GLU A 70 10.47 0.71 20.95
N LEU A 71 11.63 0.65 21.63
CA LEU A 71 12.80 1.46 21.30
C LEU A 71 13.33 1.13 19.88
N THR A 72 13.37 -0.15 19.52
CA THR A 72 13.78 -0.58 18.16
C THR A 72 12.80 -0.04 17.12
N VAL A 73 11.50 -0.12 17.40
CA VAL A 73 10.45 0.38 16.51
C VAL A 73 10.51 1.91 16.38
N GLU A 74 10.80 2.64 17.46
CA GLU A 74 11.02 4.09 17.44
C GLU A 74 12.24 4.47 16.59
N ALA A 75 13.37 3.76 16.75
CA ALA A 75 14.56 3.95 15.93
C ALA A 75 14.29 3.70 14.44
N MET A 76 13.47 2.69 14.11
CA MET A 76 13.02 2.44 12.74
C MET A 76 12.13 3.57 12.22
N ALA A 77 11.18 4.04 13.02
CA ALA A 77 10.30 5.15 12.64
C ALA A 77 11.12 6.42 12.35
N GLU A 78 12.12 6.72 13.17
CA GLU A 78 13.00 7.86 12.96
C GLU A 78 13.87 7.71 11.72
N THR A 79 14.43 6.51 11.50
CA THR A 79 15.19 6.18 10.28
C THR A 79 14.37 6.44 9.02
N ILE A 80 13.08 6.08 9.03
CA ILE A 80 12.15 6.34 7.92
C ILE A 80 11.93 7.84 7.75
N ARG A 81 11.63 8.58 8.82
CA ARG A 81 11.39 10.03 8.76
C ARG A 81 12.59 10.76 8.21
N VAL A 82 13.79 10.48 8.72
CA VAL A 82 15.03 11.09 8.24
C VAL A 82 15.23 10.83 6.75
N ALA A 83 15.10 9.59 6.30
CA ALA A 83 15.28 9.25 4.88
C ALA A 83 14.28 9.97 3.96
N LEU A 84 13.03 10.13 4.40
CA LEU A 84 11.99 10.85 3.64
C LEU A 84 12.24 12.37 3.66
N MET A 85 12.62 12.94 4.80
CA MET A 85 12.97 14.36 4.93
C MET A 85 14.19 14.74 4.08
N GLU A 86 15.24 13.90 4.07
CA GLU A 86 16.43 14.10 3.23
C GLU A 86 16.07 14.15 1.74
N ALA A 87 15.00 13.45 1.34
CA ALA A 87 14.47 13.47 -0.01
C ALA A 87 13.43 14.58 -0.25
N GLY A 88 13.17 15.44 0.74
CA GLY A 88 12.18 16.53 0.65
C GLY A 88 10.72 16.06 0.74
N ILE A 89 10.46 14.84 1.21
CA ILE A 89 9.12 14.24 1.28
C ILE A 89 8.58 14.40 2.70
N GLN A 90 7.62 15.30 2.89
CA GLN A 90 6.90 15.49 4.17
C GLN A 90 5.53 14.82 4.18
N ILE A 91 4.90 14.74 3.00
CA ILE A 91 3.61 14.09 2.80
C ILE A 91 3.84 12.92 1.86
N LEU A 92 3.65 11.71 2.35
CA LEU A 92 3.57 10.53 1.49
C LEU A 92 2.26 10.57 0.72
N ALA A 93 2.32 10.32 -0.57
CA ALA A 93 1.15 10.26 -1.44
C ALA A 93 1.27 9.01 -2.33
N TRP A 94 0.20 8.22 -2.35
CA TRP A 94 0.12 7.03 -3.20
C TRP A 94 -1.29 6.87 -3.75
N GLU A 95 -1.38 6.17 -4.88
CA GLU A 95 -2.62 5.69 -5.43
C GLU A 95 -2.65 4.17 -5.36
N HIS A 96 -3.73 3.65 -4.81
CA HIS A 96 -4.08 2.24 -4.94
C HIS A 96 -5.45 2.18 -5.60
N ALA A 97 -5.46 1.91 -6.90
CA ALA A 97 -6.72 1.60 -7.57
C ALA A 97 -7.34 0.37 -6.86
N PRO A 98 -8.66 0.37 -6.59
CA PRO A 98 -9.33 -0.82 -6.10
C PRO A 98 -8.97 -2.01 -6.99
N SER A 99 -8.39 -3.07 -6.40
CA SER A 99 -8.10 -4.28 -7.17
C SER A 99 -9.41 -4.92 -7.62
N GLU A 100 -9.47 -5.41 -8.86
CA GLU A 100 -10.59 -6.27 -9.25
C GLU A 100 -10.65 -7.49 -8.34
N PRO A 101 -11.85 -7.99 -7.99
CA PRO A 101 -11.99 -9.17 -7.15
C PRO A 101 -11.30 -10.36 -7.83
N THR A 102 -10.18 -10.82 -7.28
CA THR A 102 -9.44 -11.97 -7.81
C THR A 102 -10.07 -13.31 -7.43
N ARG A 103 -11.11 -13.31 -6.60
CA ARG A 103 -11.85 -14.50 -6.18
C ARG A 103 -13.32 -14.33 -6.54
N THR A 104 -13.86 -15.34 -7.23
CA THR A 104 -15.30 -15.53 -7.28
C THR A 104 -15.80 -15.83 -5.87
N SER A 105 -16.80 -15.08 -5.43
CA SER A 105 -17.45 -15.33 -4.14
C SER A 105 -17.96 -16.76 -4.09
N THR A 106 -17.88 -17.39 -2.92
CA THR A 106 -18.45 -18.72 -2.75
C THR A 106 -19.98 -18.65 -2.79
N PRO A 107 -20.68 -19.73 -3.20
CA PRO A 107 -22.15 -19.74 -3.24
C PRO A 107 -22.80 -19.36 -1.90
N GLU A 108 -22.15 -19.68 -0.79
CA GLU A 108 -22.63 -19.39 0.57
C GLU A 108 -22.53 -17.90 0.94
N ALA A 109 -21.68 -17.14 0.24
CA ALA A 109 -21.54 -15.70 0.43
C ALA A 109 -22.61 -14.90 -0.35
N GLN A 110 -23.29 -15.52 -1.31
CA GLN A 110 -24.32 -14.88 -2.13
C GLN A 110 -25.43 -14.17 -1.33
N PRO A 111 -26.06 -14.77 -0.30
CA PRO A 111 -27.06 -14.07 0.50
C PRO A 111 -26.49 -12.88 1.28
N LEU A 112 -25.20 -12.89 1.62
CA LEU A 112 -24.54 -11.76 2.28
C LEU A 112 -24.27 -10.62 1.29
N ILE A 113 -23.89 -10.95 0.05
CA ILE A 113 -23.67 -9.98 -1.02
C ILE A 113 -24.98 -9.26 -1.37
N GLU A 114 -26.08 -10.00 -1.51
CA GLU A 114 -27.39 -9.44 -1.80
C GLU A 114 -27.88 -8.50 -0.69
N ARG A 115 -27.66 -8.87 0.57
CA ARG A 115 -27.96 -8.00 1.72
C ARG A 115 -27.09 -6.74 1.74
N LEU A 116 -25.80 -6.87 1.46
CA LEU A 116 -24.89 -5.71 1.36
C LEU A 116 -25.29 -4.75 0.25
N ALA A 117 -25.73 -5.27 -0.90
CA ALA A 117 -26.17 -4.46 -2.04
C ALA A 117 -27.43 -3.63 -1.72
N GLN A 118 -28.32 -4.13 -0.86
CA GLN A 118 -29.49 -3.39 -0.38
C GLN A 118 -29.12 -2.27 0.61
N LEU A 119 -28.09 -2.48 1.42
CA LEU A 119 -27.63 -1.52 2.43
C LEU A 119 -26.79 -0.38 1.81
N TYR A 120 -26.02 -0.69 0.77
CA TYR A 120 -25.17 0.25 0.06
C TYR A 120 -25.43 0.16 -1.45
N PRO A 121 -26.52 0.77 -1.94
CA PRO A 121 -26.82 0.81 -3.36
C PRO A 121 -25.65 1.50 -4.08
N GLN A 122 -24.98 0.75 -4.97
CA GLN A 122 -23.90 1.34 -5.76
C GLN A 122 -24.52 2.38 -6.72
N PRO A 123 -23.92 3.58 -6.86
CA PRO A 123 -24.35 4.53 -7.87
C PRO A 123 -24.24 3.87 -9.26
N PRO A 124 -25.13 4.22 -10.20
CA PRO A 124 -25.11 3.63 -11.53
C PRO A 124 -23.74 3.84 -12.15
N LYS A 125 -23.08 2.75 -12.55
CA LYS A 125 -21.89 2.83 -13.40
C LYS A 125 -22.30 3.57 -14.66
N GLU A 126 -21.68 4.72 -14.93
CA GLU A 126 -21.76 5.37 -16.24
C GLU A 126 -21.22 4.37 -17.26
N THR A 127 -22.14 3.73 -17.97
CA THR A 127 -21.80 2.93 -19.14
C THR A 127 -21.23 3.89 -20.16
N ASP A 128 -19.94 3.80 -20.43
CA ASP A 128 -19.31 4.44 -21.58
C ASP A 128 -19.97 3.85 -22.84
N SER A 129 -21.00 4.54 -23.32
CA SER A 129 -21.69 4.24 -24.56
C SER A 129 -20.79 4.62 -25.73
N GLY A 130 -19.80 3.77 -25.98
CA GLY A 130 -19.12 3.66 -27.27
C GLY A 130 -20.14 3.25 -28.34
N GLN A 131 -20.68 4.27 -29.00
CA GLN A 131 -21.63 4.21 -30.08
C GLN A 131 -21.03 3.47 -31.29
N ALA A 132 -21.19 2.15 -31.35
CA ALA A 132 -21.03 1.39 -32.58
C ALA A 132 -22.32 1.52 -33.40
N ALA A 133 -22.44 2.61 -34.15
CA ALA A 133 -23.49 2.79 -35.13
C ALA A 133 -23.09 2.14 -36.47
N ASP A 134 -24.00 1.30 -36.94
CA ASP A 134 -24.26 0.89 -38.32
C ASP A 134 -23.23 0.02 -39.06
N ALA A 135 -23.48 -1.29 -38.97
CA ALA A 135 -23.38 -2.17 -40.13
C ALA A 135 -24.77 -2.78 -40.41
N VAL A 136 -25.39 -2.39 -41.52
CA VAL A 136 -26.55 -3.07 -42.11
C VAL A 136 -26.26 -3.29 -43.61
N PRO A 137 -26.65 -4.45 -44.18
CA PRO A 137 -25.97 -5.08 -45.31
C PRO A 137 -26.65 -4.86 -46.66
N CYS A 138 -25.90 -5.05 -47.75
CA CYS A 138 -26.30 -5.60 -49.06
C CYS A 138 -25.04 -5.94 -49.86
#